data_AF-A0A2H9NA20-F1
#
_entry.id   AF-A0A2H9NA20-F1
#
_cell.length_a   1.000
_cell.length_b   1.000
_cell.length_c   1.000
_cell.angle_alpha   90.00
_cell.angle_beta   90.00
_cell.angle_gamma   90.00
#
_symmetry.space_group_name_H-M   'P 1'
#
loop_
_entity.id
_entity.type
_entity.pdbx_description
1 polymer ?
#
loop_
_entity_poly.entity_id
_entity_poly.type
_entity_poly.pdbx_seq_one_letter_code
_entity_poly.pdbx_strand_id
1 'polypeptide(L)'
;MSNPTRLMKRNKLTAIFLTGTIILIIGVALWLYTNSVIQGHEQLLNNPNLTQQEKWNYEGSLEWWKMAKITLYDPIAVILITAGLVALLYVTLWAIIQPQ
;
A
#
# COMPACT_ATOMS: atom_id res chain seq x y z
N MET A 1 23.97 28.66 20.33
CA MET A 1 22.51 28.89 20.40
C MET A 1 21.88 28.35 19.11
N SER A 2 21.03 27.32 19.20
CA SER A 2 20.31 26.79 18.03
C SER A 2 19.16 27.72 17.64
N ASN A 3 19.02 28.02 16.34
CA ASN A 3 17.98 28.91 15.85
C ASN A 3 16.62 28.15 15.87
N PRO A 4 15.62 28.57 16.67
CA PRO A 4 14.39 27.81 16.90
C PRO A 4 13.59 27.53 15.61
N THR A 5 13.72 28.40 14.61
CA THR A 5 13.10 28.23 13.29
C THR A 5 13.66 27.04 12.50
N ARG A 6 14.95 26.71 12.68
CA ARG A 6 15.63 25.59 11.99
C ARG A 6 15.20 24.24 12.57
N LEU A 7 15.06 24.16 13.91
CA LEU A 7 14.58 22.97 14.61
C LEU A 7 13.13 22.64 14.25
N MET A 8 12.26 23.65 14.20
CA MET A 8 10.86 23.45 13.84
C MET A 8 10.68 22.97 12.39
N LYS A 9 11.52 23.43 11.45
CA LYS A 9 11.53 22.93 10.06
C LYS A 9 11.98 21.47 9.98
N ARG A 10 13.02 21.08 10.74
CA ARG A 10 13.52 19.70 10.77
C ARG A 10 12.47 18.73 11.30
N ASN A 11 11.77 19.08 12.38
CA ASN A 11 10.70 18.26 12.94
C ASN A 11 9.53 18.07 11.97
N LYS A 12 9.16 19.12 11.22
CA LYS A 12 8.13 19.04 10.18
C LYS A 12 8.52 18.08 9.05
N LEU A 13 9.77 18.09 8.62
CA LEU A 13 10.24 17.18 7.57
C LEU A 13 10.33 15.74 8.04
N THR A 14 10.74 15.51 9.28
CA THR A 14 10.67 14.17 9.89
C THR A 14 9.22 13.67 9.93
N ALA A 15 8.27 14.54 10.28
CA ALA A 15 6.85 14.17 10.24
C ALA A 15 6.38 13.81 8.82
N ILE A 16 6.70 14.64 7.81
CA ILE A 16 6.35 14.35 6.40
C ILE A 16 6.96 13.04 5.93
N PHE A 17 8.22 12.78 6.26
CA PHE A 17 8.91 11.53 5.93
C PHE A 17 8.23 10.31 6.56
N LEU A 18 7.91 10.37 7.85
CA LEU A 18 7.22 9.29 8.55
C LEU A 18 5.83 9.05 7.98
N THR A 19 5.07 10.12 7.73
CA THR A 19 3.74 10.02 7.11
C THR A 19 3.83 9.41 5.71
N GLY A 20 4.75 9.86 4.87
CA GLY A 20 4.98 9.29 3.54
C GLY A 20 5.35 7.80 3.58
N THR A 21 6.19 7.42 4.54
CA THR A 21 6.58 6.02 4.77
C THR A 21 5.38 5.16 5.17
N ILE A 22 4.56 5.63 6.13
CA ILE A 22 3.36 4.91 6.58
C ILE A 22 2.37 4.73 5.43
N ILE A 23 2.11 5.79 4.67
CA ILE A 23 1.21 5.75 3.51
C ILE A 23 1.70 4.72 2.49
N LEU A 24 3.01 4.71 2.21
CA LEU A 24 3.61 3.76 1.27
C LEU A 24 3.45 2.32 1.76
N ILE A 25 3.73 2.06 3.05
CA ILE A 25 3.57 0.73 3.66
C ILE A 25 2.12 0.26 3.53
N ILE A 26 1.15 1.13 3.83
CA ILE A 26 -0.28 0.78 3.70
C ILE A 26 -0.63 0.44 2.26
N GLY A 27 -0.17 1.23 1.29
CA GLY A 27 -0.41 0.97 -0.13
C GLY A 27 0.16 -0.38 -0.59
N VAL A 28 1.41 -0.68 -0.22
CA VAL A 28 2.05 -1.96 -0.54
C VAL A 28 1.34 -3.13 0.16
N ALA A 29 1.01 -2.98 1.45
CA ALA A 29 0.32 -4.02 2.21
C ALA A 29 -1.05 -4.35 1.61
N LEU A 30 -1.80 -3.33 1.18
CA LEU A 30 -3.11 -3.50 0.54
C LEU A 30 -3.00 -4.23 -0.80
N TRP A 31 -1.98 -3.89 -1.60
CA TRP A 31 -1.68 -4.60 -2.86
C TRP A 31 -1.29 -6.07 -2.63
N LEU A 32 -0.40 -6.34 -1.68
CA LEU A 32 0.03 -7.70 -1.35
C LEU A 32 -1.11 -8.53 -0.76
N TYR A 33 -1.88 -7.97 0.17
CA TYR A 33 -3.00 -8.64 0.82
C TYR A 33 -4.02 -9.13 -0.20
N THR A 34 -4.46 -8.26 -1.11
CA THR A 34 -5.44 -8.65 -2.13
C THR A 34 -4.91 -9.75 -3.07
N ASN A 35 -3.63 -9.69 -3.44
CA ASN A 35 -3.00 -10.79 -4.19
C ASN A 35 -2.98 -12.10 -3.41
N SER A 36 -2.59 -12.06 -2.13
CA SER A 36 -2.53 -13.26 -1.30
C SER A 36 -3.90 -13.89 -1.09
N VAL A 37 -4.96 -13.09 -0.92
CA VAL A 37 -6.33 -13.60 -0.80
C VAL A 37 -6.77 -14.30 -2.09
N ILE A 38 -6.51 -13.69 -3.25
CA ILE A 38 -6.84 -14.30 -4.56
C ILE A 38 -6.07 -15.61 -4.75
N GLN A 39 -4.76 -15.63 -4.49
CA GLN A 39 -3.94 -16.83 -4.60
C GLN A 39 -4.41 -17.94 -3.66
N GLY A 40 -4.81 -17.58 -2.43
CA GLY A 40 -5.37 -18.54 -1.48
C GLY A 40 -6.65 -19.20 -1.99
N HIS A 41 -7.55 -18.42 -2.60
CA HIS A 41 -8.78 -18.96 -3.21
C HIS A 41 -8.47 -19.86 -4.42
N GLU A 42 -7.50 -19.47 -5.27
CA GLU A 42 -7.07 -20.29 -6.41
C GLU A 42 -6.46 -21.63 -5.95
N GLN A 43 -5.69 -21.62 -4.86
CA GLN A 43 -5.14 -22.85 -4.26
C GLN A 43 -6.24 -23.74 -3.67
N LEU A 44 -7.23 -23.17 -2.97
CA LEU A 44 -8.36 -23.92 -2.43
C LEU A 44 -9.19 -24.57 -3.53
N LEU A 45 -9.45 -23.87 -4.63
CA LEU A 45 -10.22 -24.40 -5.77
C LEU A 45 -9.54 -25.58 -6.48
N ASN A 46 -8.21 -25.72 -6.35
CA ASN A 46 -7.48 -26.87 -6.85
C ASN A 46 -7.59 -28.12 -5.96
N ASN A 47 -8.27 -28.03 -4.82
CA ASN A 47 -8.46 -29.17 -3.92
C ASN A 47 -9.53 -30.14 -4.48
N PRO A 48 -9.18 -31.41 -4.78
CA PRO A 48 -10.12 -32.38 -5.35
C PRO A 48 -11.19 -32.85 -4.36
N ASN A 49 -11.05 -32.55 -3.06
CA ASN A 49 -11.99 -32.99 -2.02
C ASN A 49 -13.15 -31.99 -1.77
N LEU A 50 -13.26 -30.93 -2.57
CA LEU A 50 -14.35 -29.97 -2.42
C LEU A 50 -15.67 -30.52 -2.96
N THR A 51 -16.75 -30.32 -2.22
CA THR A 51 -18.09 -30.53 -2.74
C THR A 51 -18.41 -29.52 -3.84
N GLN A 52 -19.36 -29.85 -4.71
CA GLN A 52 -19.77 -28.95 -5.79
C GLN A 52 -20.27 -27.59 -5.27
N GLN A 53 -20.97 -27.58 -4.14
CA GLN A 53 -21.47 -26.34 -3.53
C GLN A 53 -20.33 -25.47 -2.99
N GLU A 54 -19.34 -26.07 -2.32
CA GLU A 54 -18.18 -25.33 -1.82
C GLU A 54 -17.37 -24.77 -2.98
N LYS A 55 -17.18 -25.55 -4.04
CA LYS A 55 -16.48 -25.09 -5.25
C LYS A 55 -17.15 -23.85 -5.84
N TRP A 56 -18.47 -23.85 -5.99
CA TRP A 56 -19.22 -22.70 -6.51
C TRP A 56 -19.09 -21.47 -5.60
N ASN A 57 -19.14 -21.66 -4.27
CA ASN A 57 -18.95 -20.58 -3.31
C ASN A 57 -17.54 -19.96 -3.42
N TYR A 58 -16.50 -20.79 -3.57
CA TYR A 58 -15.13 -20.31 -3.72
C TYR A 58 -14.88 -19.64 -5.07
N GLU A 59 -15.49 -20.13 -6.16
CA GLU A 59 -15.43 -19.48 -7.49
C GLU A 59 -16.06 -18.09 -7.43
N GLY A 60 -17.26 -17.97 -6.85
CA GLY A 60 -17.94 -16.68 -6.69
C GLY A 60 -17.15 -15.70 -5.81
N SER A 61 -16.57 -16.18 -4.71
CA SER A 61 -15.69 -15.37 -3.86
C SER A 61 -14.43 -14.92 -4.62
N LEU A 62 -13.81 -15.81 -5.39
CA LEU A 62 -12.62 -15.50 -6.20
C LEU A 62 -12.92 -14.42 -7.24
N GLU A 63 -14.02 -14.53 -7.97
CA GLU A 63 -14.44 -13.52 -8.95
C GLU A 63 -14.70 -12.17 -8.28
N TRP A 64 -15.37 -12.18 -7.11
CA TRP A 64 -15.57 -10.96 -6.34
C TRP A 64 -14.25 -10.30 -5.95
N TRP A 65 -13.28 -11.06 -5.43
CA TRP A 65 -11.97 -10.53 -5.05
C TRP A 65 -11.17 -10.02 -6.25
N LYS A 66 -11.25 -10.69 -7.41
CA LYS A 66 -10.63 -10.22 -8.67
C LYS A 66 -11.23 -8.89 -9.11
N MET A 67 -12.56 -8.76 -9.07
CA MET A 67 -13.24 -7.52 -9.43
C MET A 67 -12.95 -6.40 -8.43
N ALA A 68 -13.02 -6.67 -7.12
CA ALA A 68 -12.71 -5.70 -6.08
C ALA A 68 -11.25 -5.23 -6.17
N LYS A 69 -10.32 -6.14 -6.51
CA LYS A 69 -8.92 -5.80 -6.73
C LYS A 69 -8.79 -4.74 -7.84
N ILE A 70 -9.34 -5.01 -9.02
CA ILE A 70 -9.18 -4.14 -10.19
C ILE A 70 -9.91 -2.80 -9.99
N THR A 71 -11.11 -2.82 -9.42
CA THR A 71 -11.98 -1.63 -9.34
C THR A 71 -11.66 -0.73 -8.15
N LEU A 72 -11.13 -1.27 -7.06
CA LEU A 72 -10.97 -0.54 -5.80
C LEU A 72 -9.54 -0.63 -5.26
N TYR A 73 -9.05 -1.84 -4.99
CA TYR A 73 -7.81 -2.00 -4.23
C TYR A 73 -6.57 -1.60 -5.01
N ASP A 74 -6.46 -1.96 -6.30
CA ASP A 74 -5.32 -1.57 -7.12
C ASP A 74 -5.26 -0.04 -7.33
N PRO A 75 -6.35 0.67 -7.69
CA PRO A 75 -6.36 2.13 -7.74
C PRO A 75 -5.94 2.78 -6.41
N ILE A 76 -6.49 2.32 -5.28
CA ILE A 76 -6.14 2.84 -3.95
C ILE A 76 -4.67 2.58 -3.63
N ALA A 77 -4.18 1.37 -3.86
CA ALA A 77 -2.79 1.02 -3.62
C ALA A 77 -1.85 1.89 -4.46
N VAL A 78 -2.13 2.07 -5.75
CA VAL A 78 -1.33 2.91 -6.65
C VAL A 78 -1.31 4.36 -6.17
N ILE A 79 -2.45 4.92 -5.78
CA ILE A 79 -2.53 6.29 -5.24
C ILE A 79 -1.69 6.41 -3.96
N LEU A 80 -1.84 5.47 -3.01
CA LEU A 80 -1.09 5.49 -1.75
C LEU A 80 0.41 5.35 -1.98
N ILE A 81 0.84 4.38 -2.79
CA ILE A 81 2.25 4.17 -3.11
C ILE A 81 2.83 5.42 -3.79
N THR A 82 2.13 5.98 -4.77
CA THR A 82 2.58 7.18 -5.49
C THR A 82 2.68 8.38 -4.55
N ALA A 83 1.66 8.63 -3.72
CA ALA A 83 1.67 9.73 -2.76
C ALA A 83 2.79 9.58 -1.73
N GLY A 84 3.02 8.36 -1.22
CA GLY A 84 4.13 8.05 -0.32
C GLY A 84 5.48 8.31 -0.97
N LEU A 85 5.69 7.84 -2.21
CA LEU A 85 6.92 8.07 -2.97
C LEU A 85 7.17 9.57 -3.22
N VAL A 86 6.14 10.32 -3.62
CA VAL A 86 6.25 11.78 -3.82
C VAL A 86 6.66 12.49 -2.54
N ALA A 87 6.09 12.11 -1.39
CA ALA A 87 6.46 12.69 -0.10
C ALA A 87 7.93 12.40 0.27
N LEU A 88 8.39 11.15 0.04
CA LEU A 88 9.78 10.77 0.29
C LEU A 88 10.75 11.49 -0.65
N LEU A 89 10.43 11.59 -1.94
CA LEU A 89 11.21 12.34 -2.92
C LEU A 89 11.32 13.82 -2.54
N TYR A 90 10.20 14.43 -2.13
CA TYR A 90 10.18 15.82 -1.68
C TYR A 90 11.14 16.06 -0.51
N VAL A 91 11.07 15.21 0.54
CA VAL A 91 11.96 15.34 1.71
C VAL A 91 13.42 15.12 1.31
N THR A 92 13.68 14.15 0.42
CA THR A 92 15.04 13.83 -0.03
C THR A 92 15.67 14.96 -0.83
N LEU A 93 14.93 15.52 -1.80
CA LEU A 93 15.37 16.67 -2.58
C LEU A 93 15.61 17.89 -1.69
N TRP A 94 14.71 18.14 -0.75
CA TRP A 94 14.88 19.22 0.22
C TRP A 94 16.16 19.06 1.04
N ALA A 95 16.44 17.84 1.52
CA ALA A 95 17.65 17.54 2.30
C ALA A 95 18.94 17.75 1.49
N ILE A 96 18.92 17.48 0.18
CA ILE A 96 20.07 17.68 -0.72
C ILE A 96 20.27 19.16 -1.05
N ILE A 97 19.19 19.90 -1.32
CA ILE A 97 19.24 21.28 -1.81
C ILE A 97 19.55 22.28 -0.68
N GLN A 98 19.25 21.97 0.58
CA GLN A 98 19.56 22.87 1.68
C GLN A 98 21.09 23.04 1.85
N PRO A 99 21.64 24.26 1.64
CA PRO A 99 23.03 24.52 2.01
C PRO A 99 23.19 24.36 3.53
N GLN A 100 24.31 23.74 3.93
CA GLN A 100 24.65 23.45 5.33
C GLN A 100 24.65 24.70 6.22
#